data_AF-A0AAV5UN37-F1
#
_entry.id   AF-A0AAV5UN37-F1
#
_cell.length_a   1.000
_cell.length_b   1.000
_cell.length_c   1.000
_cell.angle_alpha   90.00
_cell.angle_beta   90.00
_cell.angle_gamma   90.00
#
_symmetry.space_group_name_H-M   'P 1'
#
loop_
_entity.id
_entity.type
_entity.pdbx_description
1 polymer ?
#
loop_
_entity_poly.entity_id
_entity_poly.type
_entity_poly.pdbx_seq_one_letter_code
_entity_poly.pdbx_strand_id
1 'polypeptide(L)'
;MMAEGPEEELRKAAAGELAAAMAEAATLGYVYREMQHAFLAATSAVEDAENELEAARAARIRASAEAEEALRGFGMSASFVFNTASQSRIEEHRTNAVAVEAARDARAARTARDVAAAAKERVGCELQYAERAARTADAALAKAKAELVAVRVRQEQIIDAMRAENDESAARGHRFARVCHVCNADNPRRRVILTRCGHVICRECAEKTRS
;
A
#
# COMPACT_ATOMS: atom_id res chain seq x y z
N MET A 1 -103.04 82.55 75.94
CA MET A 1 -101.82 81.79 75.59
C MET A 1 -102.03 80.37 76.12
N MET A 2 -102.69 79.54 75.32
CA MET A 2 -103.04 78.16 75.70
C MET A 2 -101.76 77.34 75.49
N ALA A 3 -101.18 76.85 76.58
CA ALA A 3 -100.07 75.93 76.52
C ALA A 3 -100.49 74.73 75.68
N GLU A 4 -99.70 74.41 74.65
CA GLU A 4 -99.88 73.20 73.84
C GLU A 4 -99.96 72.01 74.81
N GLY A 5 -100.99 71.18 74.66
CA GLY A 5 -101.21 70.04 75.54
C GLY A 5 -100.10 68.98 75.36
N PRO A 6 -99.75 68.23 76.40
CA PRO A 6 -98.65 67.27 76.38
C PRO A 6 -98.76 66.20 75.27
N GLU A 7 -99.96 65.94 74.72
CA GLU A 7 -100.17 65.03 73.59
C GLU A 7 -99.66 65.56 72.24
N GLU A 8 -99.65 66.89 72.03
CA GLU A 8 -99.21 67.48 70.77
C GLU A 8 -97.67 67.56 70.69
N GLU A 9 -97.01 67.81 71.82
CA GLU A 9 -95.55 67.66 71.92
C GLU A 9 -95.11 66.20 71.69
N LEU A 10 -95.86 65.22 72.21
CA LEU A 10 -95.59 63.79 71.97
C LEU A 10 -95.74 63.39 70.49
N ARG A 11 -96.73 63.93 69.77
CA ARG A 11 -96.89 63.69 68.32
C ARG A 11 -95.79 64.36 67.50
N LYS A 12 -95.40 65.59 67.84
CA LYS A 12 -94.28 66.29 67.17
C LYS A 12 -92.96 65.57 67.43
N ALA A 13 -92.73 65.05 68.64
CA ALA A 13 -91.57 64.23 68.98
C ALA A 13 -91.56 62.91 68.19
N ALA A 14 -92.66 62.16 68.18
CA ALA A 14 -92.76 60.89 67.43
C ALA A 14 -92.62 61.08 65.90
N ALA A 15 -93.16 62.17 65.34
CA ALA A 15 -92.98 62.51 63.93
C ALA A 15 -91.54 62.93 63.61
N GLY A 16 -90.87 63.62 64.53
CA GLY A 16 -89.44 63.96 64.42
C GLY A 16 -88.55 62.72 64.47
N GLU A 17 -88.83 61.78 65.37
CA GLU A 17 -88.13 60.49 65.46
C GLU A 17 -88.37 59.63 64.22
N LEU A 18 -89.60 59.58 63.69
CA LEU A 18 -89.90 58.86 62.45
C LEU A 18 -89.21 59.50 61.23
N ALA A 19 -89.21 60.82 61.13
CA ALA A 19 -88.52 61.53 60.05
C ALA A 19 -87.00 61.34 60.12
N ALA A 20 -86.42 61.35 61.32
CA ALA A 20 -85.01 61.04 61.54
C ALA A 20 -84.68 59.59 61.15
N ALA A 21 -85.52 58.62 61.55
CA ALA A 21 -85.35 57.22 61.18
C ALA A 21 -85.49 56.98 59.66
N MET A 22 -86.42 57.68 58.99
CA MET A 22 -86.55 57.60 57.52
C MET A 22 -85.37 58.26 56.79
N ALA A 23 -84.84 59.38 57.31
CA ALA A 23 -83.64 60.01 56.76
C ALA A 23 -82.39 59.12 56.95
N GLU A 24 -82.24 58.50 58.12
CA GLU A 24 -81.17 57.53 58.39
C GLU A 24 -81.29 56.30 57.49
N ALA A 25 -82.50 55.75 57.33
CA ALA A 25 -82.75 54.63 56.40
C ALA A 25 -82.48 54.99 54.93
N ALA A 26 -82.81 56.21 54.51
CA ALA A 26 -82.50 56.70 53.16
C ALA A 26 -80.98 56.85 52.95
N THR A 27 -80.27 57.35 53.97
CA THR A 27 -78.80 57.47 53.95
C THR A 27 -78.15 56.08 53.91
N LEU A 28 -78.63 55.14 54.71
CA LEU A 28 -78.16 53.75 54.71
C LEU A 28 -78.42 53.07 53.36
N GLY A 29 -79.59 53.30 52.75
CA GLY A 29 -79.94 52.80 51.43
C GLY A 29 -79.09 53.39 50.29
N TYR A 30 -78.71 54.67 50.40
CA TYR A 30 -77.76 55.30 49.48
C TYR A 30 -76.37 54.69 49.62
N VAL A 31 -75.84 54.59 50.84
CA VAL A 31 -74.54 53.97 51.12
C VAL A 31 -74.52 52.52 50.64
N TYR A 32 -75.59 51.76 50.87
CA TYR A 32 -75.70 50.38 50.41
C TYR A 32 -75.66 50.26 48.88
N ARG A 33 -76.36 51.14 48.14
CA ARG A 33 -76.30 51.16 46.67
C ARG A 33 -74.92 51.55 46.15
N GLU A 34 -74.28 52.56 46.72
CA GLU A 34 -72.90 52.94 46.36
C GLU A 34 -71.92 51.80 46.62
N MET A 35 -72.06 51.10 47.76
CA MET A 35 -71.26 49.91 48.06
C MET A 35 -71.54 48.77 47.07
N GLN A 36 -72.79 48.54 46.67
CA GLN A 36 -73.12 47.55 45.65
C GLN A 36 -72.54 47.91 44.28
N HIS A 37 -72.60 49.18 43.86
CA HIS A 37 -72.00 49.64 42.62
C HIS A 37 -70.47 49.51 42.64
N ALA A 38 -69.82 49.92 43.74
CA ALA A 38 -68.38 49.76 43.91
C ALA A 38 -67.95 48.29 43.91
N PHE A 39 -68.73 47.41 44.55
CA PHE A 39 -68.49 45.97 44.54
C PHE A 39 -68.61 45.39 43.13
N LEU A 40 -69.68 45.70 42.40
CA LEU A 40 -69.87 45.22 41.01
C LEU A 40 -68.81 45.76 40.05
N ALA A 41 -68.40 47.02 40.21
CA ALA A 41 -67.31 47.60 39.43
C ALA A 41 -65.97 46.91 39.76
N ALA A 42 -65.72 46.60 41.02
CA ALA A 42 -64.53 45.87 41.44
C ALA A 42 -64.53 44.43 40.91
N THR A 43 -65.66 43.71 40.94
CA THR A 43 -65.75 42.36 40.37
C THR A 43 -65.57 42.37 38.86
N SER A 44 -66.18 43.33 38.15
CA SER A 44 -65.97 43.50 36.70
C SER A 44 -64.50 43.81 36.39
N ALA A 45 -63.84 44.69 37.16
CA ALA A 45 -62.43 45.00 36.95
C ALA A 45 -61.51 43.80 37.23
N VAL A 46 -61.87 42.93 38.20
CA VAL A 46 -61.14 41.67 38.44
C VAL A 46 -61.35 40.71 37.27
N GLU A 47 -62.59 40.54 36.79
CA GLU A 47 -62.87 39.70 35.61
C GLU A 47 -62.13 40.20 34.37
N ASP A 48 -62.11 41.52 34.12
CA ASP A 48 -61.36 42.12 33.02
C ASP A 48 -59.85 41.88 33.16
N ALA A 49 -59.28 42.05 34.36
CA ALA A 49 -57.87 41.79 34.62
C ALA A 49 -57.50 40.30 34.48
N GLU A 50 -58.40 39.39 34.88
CA GLU A 50 -58.24 37.94 34.67
C GLU A 50 -58.25 37.59 33.18
N ASN A 51 -59.19 38.16 32.42
CA ASN A 51 -59.26 38.00 30.96
C ASN A 51 -58.00 38.53 30.25
N GLU A 52 -57.48 39.69 30.65
CA GLU A 52 -56.23 40.24 30.12
C GLU A 52 -55.03 39.36 30.45
N LEU A 53 -54.96 38.85 31.69
CA LEU A 53 -53.90 37.94 32.12
C LEU A 53 -53.93 36.62 31.35
N GLU A 54 -55.11 36.04 31.12
CA GLU A 54 -55.28 34.85 30.29
C GLU A 54 -54.88 35.10 28.83
N ALA A 55 -55.29 36.25 28.26
CA ALA A 55 -54.89 36.65 26.92
C ALA A 55 -53.36 36.82 26.79
N ALA A 56 -52.72 37.43 27.79
CA ALA A 56 -51.26 37.59 27.85
C ALA A 56 -50.53 36.25 27.99
N ARG A 57 -51.05 35.33 28.82
CA ARG A 57 -50.52 33.96 28.95
C ARG A 57 -50.64 33.20 27.63
N ALA A 58 -51.79 33.26 26.97
CA ALA A 58 -52.01 32.63 25.68
C ALA A 58 -51.09 33.21 24.59
N ALA A 59 -50.87 34.53 24.58
CA ALA A 59 -49.93 35.18 23.67
C ALA A 59 -48.49 34.72 23.91
N ARG A 60 -48.06 34.61 25.18
CA ARG A 60 -46.73 34.10 25.54
C ARG A 60 -46.53 32.64 25.09
N ILE A 61 -47.53 31.79 25.27
CA ILE A 61 -47.47 30.38 24.80
C ILE A 61 -47.32 30.33 23.28
N ARG A 62 -48.11 31.11 22.54
CA ARG A 62 -47.98 31.19 21.06
C ARG A 62 -46.60 31.67 20.63
N ALA A 63 -46.10 32.76 21.22
CA ALA A 63 -44.78 33.28 20.91
C ALA A 63 -43.65 32.27 21.23
N SER A 64 -43.78 31.51 22.34
CA SER A 64 -42.82 30.44 22.67
C SER A 64 -42.88 29.30 21.65
N ALA A 65 -44.07 28.89 21.22
CA ALA A 65 -44.24 27.84 20.22
C ALA A 65 -43.66 28.24 18.86
N GLU A 66 -43.92 29.48 18.41
CA GLU A 66 -43.34 30.04 17.18
C GLU A 66 -41.80 30.13 17.26
N ALA A 67 -41.25 30.53 18.40
CA ALA A 67 -39.81 30.55 18.62
C ALA A 67 -39.18 29.16 18.58
N GLU A 68 -39.81 28.14 19.19
CA GLU A 68 -39.36 26.75 19.12
C GLU A 68 -39.45 26.17 17.71
N GLU A 69 -40.48 26.53 16.94
CA GLU A 69 -40.60 26.14 15.53
C GLU A 69 -39.51 26.79 14.68
N ALA A 70 -39.25 28.08 14.85
CA ALA A 70 -38.17 28.79 14.17
C ALA A 70 -36.78 28.20 14.50
N LEU A 71 -36.52 27.89 15.78
CA LEU A 71 -35.28 27.23 16.20
C LEU A 71 -35.12 25.82 15.62
N ARG A 72 -36.21 25.04 15.55
CA ARG A 72 -36.20 23.73 14.89
C ARG A 72 -35.92 23.86 13.39
N GLY A 73 -36.53 24.83 12.71
CA GLY A 73 -36.26 25.13 11.30
C GLY A 73 -34.79 25.46 11.06
N PHE A 74 -34.22 26.36 11.86
CA PHE A 74 -32.79 26.72 11.77
C PHE A 74 -31.88 25.52 12.04
N GLY A 75 -32.19 24.71 13.06
CA GLY A 75 -31.43 23.50 13.39
C GLY A 75 -31.40 22.48 12.25
N MET A 76 -32.54 22.24 11.59
CA MET A 76 -32.60 21.35 10.43
C MET A 76 -31.83 21.90 9.23
N SER A 77 -31.96 23.19 8.93
CA SER A 77 -31.20 23.81 7.83
C SER A 77 -29.69 23.79 8.09
N ALA A 78 -29.25 24.13 9.30
CA ALA A 78 -27.84 24.07 9.67
C ALA A 78 -27.28 22.63 9.62
N SER A 79 -28.06 21.67 10.11
CA SER A 79 -27.71 20.24 10.03
C SER A 79 -27.61 19.76 8.58
N PHE A 80 -28.55 20.16 7.72
CA PHE A 80 -28.54 19.82 6.29
C PHE A 80 -27.33 20.40 5.57
N VAL A 81 -27.00 21.68 5.78
CA VAL A 81 -25.83 22.32 5.18
C VAL A 81 -24.53 21.66 5.67
N PHE A 82 -24.42 21.38 6.97
CA PHE A 82 -23.26 20.69 7.53
C PHE A 82 -23.10 19.27 6.95
N ASN A 83 -24.20 18.51 6.86
CA ASN A 83 -24.18 17.14 6.33
C ASN A 83 -23.85 17.13 4.84
N THR A 84 -24.39 18.07 4.06
CA THR A 84 -24.08 18.19 2.62
C THR A 84 -22.60 18.55 2.40
N ALA A 85 -22.09 19.54 3.16
CA ALA A 85 -20.68 19.93 3.08
C ALA A 85 -19.74 18.81 3.54
N SER A 86 -20.10 18.06 4.58
CA SER A 86 -19.30 16.93 5.07
C SER A 86 -19.29 15.77 4.07
N GLN A 87 -20.44 15.45 3.46
CA GLN A 87 -20.53 14.44 2.41
C GLN A 87 -19.70 14.82 1.19
N SER A 88 -19.77 16.07 0.74
CA SER A 88 -18.96 16.57 -0.37
C SER A 88 -17.46 16.44 -0.10
N ARG A 89 -16.98 16.77 1.11
CA ARG A 89 -15.57 16.56 1.50
C ARG A 89 -15.20 15.09 1.56
N ILE A 90 -16.07 14.22 2.05
CA ILE A 90 -15.81 12.77 2.08
C ILE A 90 -15.66 12.24 0.65
N GLU A 91 -16.51 12.68 -0.27
CA GLU A 91 -16.42 12.30 -1.68
C GLU A 91 -15.15 12.83 -2.35
N GLU A 92 -14.77 14.09 -2.09
CA GLU A 92 -13.50 14.66 -2.52
C GLU A 92 -12.31 13.84 -1.99
N HIS A 93 -12.29 13.50 -0.70
CA HIS A 93 -11.24 12.65 -0.13
C HIS A 93 -11.20 11.25 -0.75
N ARG A 94 -12.35 10.66 -1.08
CA ARG A 94 -12.43 9.37 -1.78
C ARG A 94 -11.85 9.46 -3.18
N THR A 95 -12.23 10.47 -3.96
CA THR A 95 -11.69 10.66 -5.32
C THR A 95 -10.18 10.92 -5.29
N ASN A 96 -9.69 11.72 -4.34
CA ASN A 96 -8.26 11.95 -4.12
C ASN A 96 -7.53 10.66 -3.72
N ALA A 97 -8.10 9.82 -2.85
CA ALA A 97 -7.50 8.55 -2.47
C ALA A 97 -7.34 7.61 -3.68
N VAL A 98 -8.38 7.47 -4.51
CA VAL A 98 -8.34 6.70 -5.76
C VAL A 98 -7.28 7.25 -6.72
N ALA A 99 -7.19 8.57 -6.87
CA ALA A 99 -6.19 9.20 -7.74
C ALA A 99 -4.75 8.96 -7.24
N VAL A 100 -4.52 9.01 -5.93
CA VAL A 100 -3.21 8.73 -5.31
C VAL A 100 -2.81 7.27 -5.51
N GLU A 101 -3.74 6.33 -5.35
CA GLU A 101 -3.51 4.91 -5.59
C GLU A 101 -3.20 4.63 -7.06
N ALA A 102 -4.01 5.16 -7.98
CA ALA A 102 -3.75 5.06 -9.42
C ALA A 102 -2.38 5.65 -9.81
N ALA A 103 -1.97 6.77 -9.21
CA ALA A 103 -0.65 7.36 -9.44
C ALA A 103 0.48 6.48 -8.89
N ARG A 104 0.25 5.79 -7.76
CA ARG A 104 1.21 4.82 -7.20
C ARG A 104 1.36 3.61 -8.11
N ASP A 105 0.26 3.06 -8.60
CA ASP A 105 0.28 1.93 -9.54
C ASP A 105 0.96 2.30 -10.85
N ALA A 106 0.68 3.49 -11.39
CA ALA A 106 1.36 4.00 -12.57
C ALA A 106 2.87 4.17 -12.37
N ARG A 107 3.31 4.61 -11.18
CA ARG A 107 4.74 4.66 -10.83
C ARG A 107 5.35 3.26 -10.74
N ALA A 108 4.69 2.33 -10.06
CA ALA A 108 5.14 0.95 -9.93
C ALA A 108 5.27 0.28 -11.31
N ALA A 109 4.29 0.49 -12.20
CA ALA A 109 4.33 -0.03 -13.57
C ALA A 109 5.48 0.56 -14.40
N ARG A 110 5.80 1.86 -14.23
CA ARG A 110 6.98 2.47 -14.89
C ARG A 110 8.28 1.86 -14.38
N THR A 111 8.46 1.77 -13.06
CA THR A 111 9.64 1.14 -12.46
C THR A 111 9.80 -0.31 -12.92
N ALA A 112 8.71 -1.08 -12.99
CA ALA A 112 8.75 -2.45 -13.48
C ALA A 112 9.20 -2.54 -14.96
N ARG A 113 8.75 -1.61 -15.82
CA ARG A 113 9.21 -1.53 -17.22
C ARG A 113 10.68 -1.16 -17.32
N ASP A 114 11.14 -0.20 -16.51
CA ASP A 114 12.54 0.24 -16.52
C ASP A 114 13.47 -0.90 -16.05
N VAL A 115 13.08 -1.63 -15.00
CA VAL A 115 13.81 -2.83 -14.53
C VAL A 115 13.83 -3.92 -15.60
N ALA A 116 12.70 -4.16 -16.28
CA ALA A 116 12.64 -5.16 -17.36
C ALA A 116 13.51 -4.75 -18.57
N ALA A 117 13.54 -3.46 -18.92
CA ALA A 117 14.39 -2.93 -19.98
C ALA A 117 15.88 -3.08 -19.64
N ALA A 118 16.29 -2.72 -18.42
CA ALA A 118 17.67 -2.88 -17.95
C ALA A 118 18.08 -4.37 -17.89
N ALA A 119 17.18 -5.26 -17.46
CA ALA A 119 17.44 -6.70 -17.45
C ALA A 119 17.65 -7.24 -18.87
N LYS A 120 16.83 -6.80 -19.84
CA LYS A 120 16.98 -7.17 -21.26
C LYS A 120 18.33 -6.71 -21.82
N GLU A 121 18.74 -5.48 -21.50
CA GLU A 121 20.04 -4.95 -21.92
C GLU A 121 21.20 -5.76 -21.33
N ARG A 122 21.14 -6.09 -20.03
CA ARG A 122 22.17 -6.91 -19.36
C ARG A 122 22.30 -8.29 -20.02
N VAL A 123 21.18 -8.96 -20.28
CA VAL A 123 21.18 -10.26 -20.97
C VAL A 123 21.76 -10.14 -22.39
N GLY A 124 21.46 -9.04 -23.09
CA GLY A 124 22.05 -8.76 -24.40
C GLY A 124 23.58 -8.63 -24.36
N CYS A 125 24.11 -7.90 -23.37
CA CYS A 125 25.56 -7.75 -23.16
C CYS A 125 26.23 -9.10 -22.79
N GLU A 126 25.60 -9.88 -21.90
CA GLU A 126 26.09 -11.21 -21.51
C GLU A 126 26.13 -12.17 -22.71
N LEU A 127 25.09 -12.16 -23.55
CA LEU A 127 25.04 -12.97 -24.76
C LEU A 127 26.15 -12.58 -25.76
N GLN A 128 26.35 -11.27 -25.98
CA GLN A 128 27.43 -10.79 -26.85
C GLN A 128 28.82 -11.20 -26.33
N TYR A 129 29.03 -11.17 -25.01
CA TYR A 129 30.27 -11.64 -24.40
C TYR A 129 30.46 -13.15 -24.61
N ALA A 130 29.42 -13.94 -24.38
CA ALA A 130 29.45 -15.38 -24.60
C ALA A 130 29.75 -15.74 -26.07
N GLU A 131 29.15 -15.03 -27.03
CA GLU A 131 29.45 -15.23 -28.45
C GLU A 131 30.90 -14.90 -28.82
N ARG A 132 31.47 -13.82 -28.24
CA ARG A 132 32.89 -13.48 -28.46
C ARG A 132 33.80 -14.56 -27.87
N ALA A 133 33.49 -15.05 -26.67
CA ALA A 133 34.22 -16.13 -26.04
C ALA A 133 34.16 -17.42 -26.88
N ALA A 134 32.97 -17.79 -27.38
CA ALA A 134 32.78 -18.95 -28.25
C ALA A 134 33.61 -18.82 -29.55
N ARG A 135 33.55 -17.67 -30.23
CA ARG A 135 34.38 -17.41 -31.43
C ARG A 135 35.88 -17.56 -31.15
N THR A 136 36.34 -17.10 -29.99
CA THR A 136 37.74 -17.20 -29.59
C THR A 136 38.14 -18.65 -29.31
N ALA A 137 37.27 -19.41 -28.66
CA ALA A 137 37.47 -20.83 -28.39
C ALA A 137 37.50 -21.65 -29.70
N ASP A 138 36.60 -21.37 -30.64
CA ASP A 138 36.58 -22.03 -31.95
C ASP A 138 37.86 -21.76 -32.74
N ALA A 139 38.34 -20.51 -32.74
CA ALA A 139 39.60 -20.15 -33.38
C ALA A 139 40.80 -20.86 -32.73
N ALA A 140 40.83 -20.95 -31.39
CA ALA A 140 41.87 -21.68 -30.66
C ALA A 140 41.83 -23.18 -30.96
N LEU A 141 40.65 -23.79 -31.02
CA LEU A 141 40.47 -25.19 -31.37
C LEU A 141 40.90 -25.47 -32.81
N ALA A 142 40.56 -24.59 -33.76
CA ALA A 142 41.00 -24.70 -35.15
C ALA A 142 42.53 -24.66 -35.26
N LYS A 143 43.18 -23.73 -34.54
CA LYS A 143 44.65 -23.65 -34.47
C LYS A 143 45.26 -24.93 -33.88
N ALA A 144 44.75 -25.41 -32.75
CA ALA A 144 45.26 -26.63 -32.11
C ALA A 144 45.10 -27.86 -33.02
N LYS A 145 43.99 -27.98 -33.76
CA LYS A 145 43.80 -29.04 -34.76
C LYS A 145 44.82 -28.95 -35.89
N ALA A 146 45.09 -27.76 -36.40
CA ALA A 146 46.10 -27.55 -37.44
C ALA A 146 47.51 -27.94 -36.96
N GLU A 147 47.88 -27.56 -35.73
CA GLU A 147 49.15 -27.94 -35.11
C GLU A 147 49.26 -29.46 -34.91
N LEU A 148 48.19 -30.12 -34.46
CA LEU A 148 48.17 -31.58 -34.30
C LEU A 148 48.37 -32.30 -35.65
N VAL A 149 47.70 -31.83 -36.72
CA VAL A 149 47.90 -32.37 -38.07
C VAL A 149 49.35 -32.17 -38.53
N ALA A 150 49.94 -30.99 -38.29
CA ALA A 150 51.33 -30.72 -38.65
C ALA A 150 52.33 -31.62 -37.90
N VAL A 151 52.09 -31.87 -36.61
CA VAL A 151 52.88 -32.81 -35.81
C VAL A 151 52.78 -34.22 -36.37
N ARG A 152 51.56 -34.68 -36.70
CA ARG A 152 51.33 -36.01 -37.28
C ARG A 152 52.06 -36.18 -38.61
N VAL A 153 51.95 -35.22 -39.52
CA VAL A 153 52.67 -35.22 -40.80
C VAL A 153 54.19 -35.32 -40.58
N ARG A 154 54.73 -34.57 -39.62
CA ARG A 154 56.17 -34.65 -39.28
C ARG A 154 56.56 -36.03 -38.75
N GLN A 155 55.73 -36.65 -37.92
CA GLN A 155 55.99 -38.00 -37.40
C GLN A 155 55.99 -39.04 -38.53
N GLU A 156 55.02 -38.96 -39.44
CA GLU A 156 54.93 -39.84 -40.62
C GLU A 156 56.19 -39.68 -41.51
N GLN A 157 56.63 -38.44 -41.76
CA GLN A 157 57.87 -38.16 -42.50
C GLN A 157 59.12 -38.78 -41.84
N ILE A 158 59.25 -38.70 -40.51
CA ILE A 158 60.38 -39.32 -39.79
C ILE A 158 60.35 -40.84 -39.92
N ILE A 159 59.17 -41.45 -39.77
CA ILE A 159 59.00 -42.91 -39.89
C ILE A 159 59.40 -43.36 -41.30
N ASP A 160 58.94 -42.65 -42.33
CA ASP A 160 59.23 -43.00 -43.71
C ASP A 160 60.71 -42.80 -44.06
N ALA A 161 61.36 -41.75 -43.53
CA ALA A 161 62.81 -41.56 -43.66
C ALA A 161 63.59 -42.71 -43.00
N MET A 162 63.23 -43.10 -41.78
CA MET A 162 63.87 -44.24 -41.09
C MET A 162 63.64 -45.57 -41.83
N ARG A 163 62.48 -45.76 -42.46
CA ARG A 163 62.23 -46.94 -43.29
C ARG A 163 63.12 -46.96 -44.53
N ALA A 164 63.22 -45.83 -45.24
CA ALA A 164 64.09 -45.70 -46.41
C ALA A 164 65.57 -45.96 -46.06
N GLU A 165 66.07 -45.40 -44.95
CA GLU A 165 67.44 -45.65 -44.47
C GLU A 165 67.68 -47.14 -44.14
N ASN A 166 66.69 -47.79 -43.53
CA ASN A 166 66.74 -49.22 -43.25
C ASN A 166 66.77 -50.06 -44.53
N ASP A 167 65.95 -49.72 -45.53
CA ASP A 167 65.90 -50.40 -46.82
C ASP A 167 67.22 -50.23 -47.60
N GLU A 168 67.79 -49.03 -47.61
CA GLU A 168 69.11 -48.76 -48.21
C GLU A 168 70.22 -49.54 -47.50
N SER A 169 70.20 -49.58 -46.17
CA SER A 169 71.15 -50.38 -45.38
C SER A 169 71.01 -51.87 -45.67
N ALA A 170 69.79 -52.37 -45.83
CA ALA A 170 69.52 -53.75 -46.22
C ALA A 170 70.01 -54.06 -47.64
N ALA A 171 69.83 -53.14 -48.59
CA ALA A 171 70.26 -53.27 -49.98
C ALA A 171 71.78 -53.27 -50.13
N ARG A 172 72.51 -52.47 -49.34
CA ARG A 172 73.98 -52.46 -49.27
C ARG A 172 74.58 -53.73 -48.64
N GLY A 173 73.75 -54.66 -48.16
CA GLY A 173 74.21 -55.84 -47.42
C GLY A 173 74.65 -55.53 -45.99
N HIS A 174 74.47 -54.29 -45.52
CA HIS A 174 74.61 -53.89 -44.11
C HIS A 174 73.40 -54.33 -43.27
N ARG A 175 72.73 -55.43 -43.64
CA ARG A 175 71.88 -56.14 -42.66
C ARG A 175 72.83 -56.40 -41.50
N PHE A 176 72.59 -55.80 -40.33
CA PHE A 176 73.34 -56.12 -39.13
C PHE A 176 73.39 -57.63 -39.05
N ALA A 177 74.50 -58.22 -39.47
CA ALA A 177 74.56 -59.64 -39.73
C ALA A 177 74.34 -60.25 -38.36
N ARG A 178 73.14 -60.81 -38.15
CA ARG A 178 72.90 -61.59 -36.94
C ARG A 178 73.75 -62.86 -36.99
N VAL A 179 74.25 -63.19 -38.18
CA VAL A 179 75.28 -64.16 -38.48
C VAL A 179 76.43 -64.04 -37.48
N CYS A 180 76.66 -65.11 -36.71
CA CYS A 180 77.90 -65.22 -35.95
C CYS A 180 79.05 -65.53 -36.93
N HIS A 181 80.04 -64.65 -37.07
CA HIS A 181 81.16 -64.87 -37.99
C HIS A 181 82.06 -66.09 -37.67
N VAL A 182 81.92 -66.68 -36.49
CA VAL A 182 82.69 -67.87 -36.08
C VAL A 182 82.00 -69.18 -36.50
N CYS A 183 80.67 -69.25 -36.39
CA CYS A 183 79.91 -70.47 -36.72
C CYS A 183 78.95 -70.32 -37.90
N ASN A 184 78.89 -69.12 -38.51
CA ASN A 184 77.97 -68.74 -39.58
C ASN A 184 76.48 -68.98 -39.32
N ALA A 185 76.06 -69.08 -38.05
CA ALA A 185 74.65 -69.21 -37.70
C ALA A 185 73.92 -67.88 -37.95
N ASP A 186 72.97 -67.86 -38.89
CA ASP A 186 72.31 -66.63 -39.38
C ASP A 186 71.56 -65.81 -38.31
N ASN A 187 71.05 -66.46 -37.26
CA ASN A 187 70.33 -65.81 -36.18
C ASN A 187 70.50 -66.57 -34.85
N PRO A 188 71.67 -66.45 -34.19
CA PRO A 188 71.95 -67.15 -32.95
C PRO A 188 71.07 -66.59 -31.81
N ARG A 189 70.55 -67.48 -30.95
CA ARG A 189 69.61 -67.11 -29.87
C ARG A 189 70.14 -66.06 -28.90
N ARG A 190 71.45 -66.06 -28.66
CA ARG A 190 72.13 -65.10 -27.76
C ARG A 190 73.41 -64.61 -28.44
N ARG A 191 73.57 -63.29 -28.50
CA ARG A 191 74.77 -62.62 -29.02
C ARG A 191 75.48 -61.92 -27.87
N VAL A 192 76.80 -61.83 -27.97
CA VAL A 192 77.63 -61.08 -27.04
C VAL A 192 78.54 -60.14 -27.83
N ILE A 193 78.80 -58.97 -27.26
CA ILE A 193 79.73 -57.98 -27.82
C ILE A 193 81.08 -58.20 -27.12
N LEU A 194 82.13 -58.40 -27.91
CA LEU A 194 83.49 -58.48 -27.39
C LEU A 194 83.98 -57.06 -27.08
N THR A 195 83.95 -56.65 -25.82
CA THR A 195 84.19 -55.26 -25.39
C THR A 195 85.54 -54.68 -25.81
N ARG A 196 86.56 -55.51 -26.04
CA ARG A 196 87.89 -55.05 -26.49
C ARG A 196 87.98 -54.74 -27.97
N CYS A 197 87.20 -55.41 -28.83
CA CYS A 197 87.32 -55.29 -30.29
C CYS A 197 86.02 -54.95 -31.01
N GLY A 198 84.90 -54.83 -30.30
CA GLY A 198 83.60 -54.41 -30.85
C GLY A 198 82.85 -55.45 -31.68
N HIS A 199 83.47 -56.59 -32.01
CA HIS A 199 82.82 -57.65 -32.78
C HIS A 199 81.66 -58.29 -32.00
N VAL A 200 80.60 -58.65 -32.73
CA VAL A 200 79.44 -59.36 -32.19
C VAL A 200 79.47 -60.82 -32.67
N ILE A 201 79.45 -61.76 -31.73
CA ILE A 201 79.41 -63.21 -32.02
C ILE A 201 78.33 -63.90 -31.18
N CYS A 202 77.99 -65.16 -31.48
CA CYS A 202 77.07 -65.91 -30.63
C CYS A 202 77.73 -66.24 -29.28
N ARG A 203 76.91 -66.37 -28.23
CA ARG A 203 77.37 -66.67 -26.87
C ARG A 203 78.21 -67.96 -26.82
N GLU A 204 77.79 -69.01 -27.52
CA GLU A 204 78.47 -70.31 -27.57
C GLU A 204 79.88 -70.19 -28.17
N CYS A 205 80.06 -69.41 -29.25
CA CYS A 205 81.37 -69.16 -29.82
C CYS A 205 82.25 -68.33 -28.89
N ALA A 206 81.69 -67.34 -28.20
CA ALA A 206 82.44 -66.52 -27.25
C ALA A 206 82.94 -67.31 -26.04
N GLU A 207 82.13 -68.25 -25.54
CA GLU A 207 82.50 -69.15 -24.44
C GLU A 207 83.65 -70.09 -24.86
N LYS A 208 83.61 -70.63 -26.08
CA LYS A 208 84.68 -71.50 -26.62
C LYS A 208 86.02 -70.78 -26.83
N THR A 209 86.01 -69.48 -27.13
CA THR A 209 87.25 -68.70 -27.26
C THR A 209 87.87 -68.28 -25.92
N ARG A 210 87.24 -68.60 -24.78
CA ARG A 210 87.75 -68.29 -23.43
C ARG A 210 88.50 -69.45 -22.75
N SER A 211 88.52 -70.63 -23.36
CA SER A 211 89.33 -71.78 -22.93
C SER A 211 90.68 -71.78 -23.63
#